data_AF-A0A2N6FID2-F1
#
_entry.id   AF-A0A2N6FID2-F1
#
_cell.length_a   1.000
_cell.length_b   1.000
_cell.length_c   1.000
_cell.angle_alpha   90.00
_cell.angle_beta   90.00
_cell.angle_gamma   90.00
#
_symmetry.space_group_name_H-M   'P 1'
#
loop_
_entity.id
_entity.type
_entity.pdbx_description
1 polymer ?
#
loop_
_entity_poly.entity_id
_entity_poly.type
_entity_poly.pdbx_seq_one_letter_code
_entity_poly.pdbx_strand_id
1 'polypeptide(L)' 'MRISPVWHDGNSNEDELLAGCYRTSLELAVPNDVRSISFPAISCGVYRFPIDHAARIAVREVTDFLK' A
#
# COMPACT_ATOMS: atom_id res chain seq x y z
N MET A 1 8.27 6.03 11.59
CA MET A 1 6.82 6.30 11.45
C MET A 1 6.63 7.16 10.21
N ARG A 2 6.25 6.57 9.06
CA ARG A 2 5.85 7.35 7.87
C ARG A 2 4.33 7.45 7.87
N ILE A 3 3.86 8.68 7.81
CA ILE A 3 2.45 9.08 7.68
C ILE A 3 1.90 8.56 6.35
N SER A 4 0.69 8.00 6.38
CA SER A 4 0.01 7.46 5.21
C SER A 4 -0.27 8.56 4.19
N PRO A 5 -0.08 8.29 2.89
CA PRO A 5 -0.23 9.28 1.85
C PRO A 5 -1.67 9.78 1.72
N VAL A 6 -1.78 11.04 1.32
CA VAL A 6 -3.01 11.82 1.21
C VAL A 6 -3.46 11.80 -0.25
N TRP A 7 -4.60 11.18 -0.57
CA TRP A 7 -5.18 11.22 -1.92
C TRP A 7 -5.92 12.53 -2.14
N HIS A 8 -5.59 13.25 -3.20
CA HIS A 8 -6.25 14.50 -3.53
C HIS A 8 -7.06 14.42 -4.83
N ASP A 9 -6.58 13.71 -5.87
CA ASP A 9 -7.33 13.62 -7.14
C ASP A 9 -6.82 12.53 -8.12
N GLY A 10 -5.86 11.68 -7.71
CA GLY A 10 -5.26 10.66 -8.60
C GLY A 10 -4.28 11.22 -9.64
N ASN A 11 -3.89 12.49 -9.51
CA ASN A 11 -3.00 13.21 -10.42
C ASN A 11 -1.68 13.64 -9.73
N SER A 12 -1.35 13.05 -8.57
CA SER A 12 -0.22 13.44 -7.71
C SER A 12 0.51 12.24 -7.11
N ASN A 13 0.91 11.28 -7.94
CA ASN A 13 1.78 10.16 -7.56
C ASN A 13 1.22 9.28 -6.42
N GLU A 14 -0.09 9.30 -6.20
CA GLU A 14 -0.72 8.61 -5.08
C GLU A 14 -0.64 7.08 -5.20
N ASP A 15 -0.64 6.57 -6.43
CA ASP A 15 -0.42 5.16 -6.72
C ASP A 15 0.99 4.70 -6.29
N GLU A 16 2.00 5.52 -6.58
CA GLU A 16 3.39 5.24 -6.23
C GLU A 16 3.62 5.32 -4.73
N LEU A 17 2.95 6.27 -4.06
CA LEU A 17 2.96 6.39 -2.62
C LEU A 17 2.29 5.18 -1.94
N LEU A 18 1.16 4.72 -2.46
CA LEU A 18 0.48 3.53 -1.96
C LEU A 18 1.35 2.28 -2.17
N ALA A 19 1.92 2.12 -3.38
CA ALA A 19 2.83 1.02 -3.69
C ALA A 19 4.08 1.03 -2.77
N GLY A 20 4.65 2.21 -2.52
CA GLY A 20 5.77 2.38 -1.59
C GLY A 20 5.43 1.94 -0.17
N CYS A 21 4.21 2.22 0.33
CA CYS A 21 3.76 1.73 1.63
C CYS A 21 3.70 0.20 1.69
N TYR A 22 3.19 -0.46 0.65
CA TYR A 22 3.19 -1.92 0.57
C TYR A 22 4.62 -2.48 0.53
N ARG A 23 5.48 -1.95 -0.35
CA ARG A 23 6.86 -2.40 -0.50
C ARG A 23 7.67 -2.27 0.79
N THR A 24 7.67 -1.10 1.43
CA THR A 24 8.40 -0.90 2.69
C THR A 24 7.87 -1.81 3.80
N SER A 25 6.55 -2.04 3.86
CA SER A 25 6.00 -2.95 4.87
C SER A 25 6.43 -4.40 4.65
N LEU A 26 6.47 -4.85 3.39
CA LEU A 26 6.93 -6.19 3.00
C LEU A 26 8.45 -6.35 3.21
N GLU A 27 9.25 -5.35 2.84
CA GLU A 27 10.70 -5.32 3.09
C GLU A 27 11.02 -5.35 4.59
N LEU A 28 10.22 -4.71 5.43
CA LEU A 28 10.36 -4.78 6.88
C LEU A 28 9.89 -6.12 7.46
N ALA A 29 8.99 -6.84 6.78
CA ALA A 29 8.48 -8.11 7.25
C ALA A 29 9.53 -9.22 7.22
N VAL A 30 10.36 -9.24 6.17
CA VAL A 30 11.44 -10.25 5.98
C VAL A 30 12.43 -10.30 7.14
N PRO A 31 13.07 -9.19 7.57
CA PRO A 31 14.02 -9.23 8.68
C PRO A 31 13.34 -9.46 10.04
N ASN A 32 12.03 -9.24 10.15
CA ASN A 32 11.26 -9.46 11.39
C ASN A 32 10.58 -10.84 11.45
N ASP A 33 10.84 -11.74 10.48
CA ASP A 33 10.23 -13.07 10.36
C ASP A 33 8.69 -13.04 10.40
N VAL A 34 8.11 -11.96 9.85
CA VAL A 34 6.66 -11.75 9.87
C VAL A 34 6.01 -12.59 8.77
N ARG A 35 5.29 -13.63 9.19
CA ARG A 35 4.61 -14.56 8.29
C ARG A 35 3.26 -14.08 7.74
N SER A 36 2.69 -13.02 8.33
CA SER A 36 1.39 -12.49 7.94
C SER A 36 1.29 -11.00 8.26
N ILE A 37 0.86 -10.19 7.29
CA ILE A 37 0.65 -8.75 7.45
C ILE A 37 -0.79 -8.43 7.07
N SER A 38 -1.53 -7.81 8.00
CA SER A 38 -2.84 -7.25 7.70
C SER A 38 -2.70 -5.77 7.36
N PHE A 39 -3.02 -5.41 6.13
CA PHE A 39 -3.11 -3.99 5.75
C PHE A 39 -4.52 -3.48 6.08
N PRO A 40 -4.67 -2.39 6.85
CA PRO A 40 -5.94 -1.70 6.91
C PRO A 40 -6.29 -1.16 5.52
N ALA A 41 -7.51 -0.64 5.32
CA ALA A 41 -7.86 0.07 4.10
C ALA A 41 -7.10 1.41 4.05
N ILE A 42 -5.80 1.33 3.76
CA ILE A 42 -4.87 2.45 3.69
C ILE A 42 -5.44 3.39 2.62
N SER A 43 -5.69 4.63 3.01
CA SER A 43 -6.26 5.66 2.14
C SER A 43 -7.76 5.54 1.79
N CYS A 44 -8.54 4.68 2.45
CA CYS A 44 -10.01 4.63 2.27
C CYS A 44 -10.82 5.53 3.24
N GLY A 45 -10.14 6.39 4.02
CA GLY A 45 -10.76 7.35 4.92
C GLY A 45 -11.05 8.69 4.23
N VAL A 46 -10.33 9.73 4.61
CA VAL A 46 -10.45 11.11 4.10
C VAL A 46 -10.25 11.22 2.57
N TYR A 47 -9.74 10.16 1.95
CA TYR A 47 -9.09 10.15 0.65
C TYR A 47 -9.87 9.49 -0.48
N ARG A 48 -11.12 9.03 -0.27
CA ARG A 48 -12.04 8.56 -1.36
C ARG A 48 -11.38 7.67 -2.43
N PHE A 49 -10.34 6.92 -2.10
CA PHE A 49 -9.64 6.12 -3.09
C PHE A 49 -10.58 5.01 -3.58
N PRO A 50 -10.72 4.77 -4.90
CA PRO A 50 -11.56 3.70 -5.39
C PRO A 50 -11.02 2.37 -4.86
N ILE A 51 -11.86 1.63 -4.12
CA ILE A 51 -11.44 0.39 -3.46
C ILE A 51 -10.88 -0.62 -4.46
N ASP A 52 -11.43 -0.66 -5.67
CA ASP A 52 -10.96 -1.50 -6.77
C ASP A 52 -9.55 -1.11 -7.24
N HIS A 53 -9.24 0.19 -7.26
CA HIS A 53 -7.92 0.67 -7.67
C HIS A 53 -6.87 0.37 -6.59
N ALA A 54 -7.20 0.63 -5.32
CA ALA A 54 -6.31 0.31 -4.20
C ALA A 54 -6.05 -1.19 -4.11
N ALA A 55 -7.09 -2.01 -4.27
CA ALA A 55 -6.97 -3.47 -4.24
C ALA A 55 -6.06 -3.98 -5.37
N ARG A 56 -6.19 -3.45 -6.59
CA ARG A 56 -5.30 -3.82 -7.70
C ARG A 56 -3.83 -3.51 -7.42
N ILE A 57 -3.54 -2.33 -6.84
CA ILE A 57 -2.16 -1.95 -6.48
C ILE A 57 -1.64 -2.86 -5.37
N ALA A 58 -2.44 -3.09 -4.32
CA ALA A 58 -2.08 -3.96 -3.21
C ALA A 58 -1.74 -5.38 -3.69
N VAL A 59 -2.62 -5.99 -4.50
CA VAL A 59 -2.42 -7.34 -5.04
C VAL A 59 -1.21 -7.39 -5.94
N ARG A 60 -0.99 -6.37 -6.80
CA ARG A 60 0.18 -6.31 -7.68
C ARG A 60 1.49 -6.32 -6.87
N GLU A 61 1.65 -5.40 -5.93
CA GLU A 61 2.90 -5.29 -5.16
C GLU A 61 3.15 -6.53 -4.29
N VAL A 62 2.10 -7.11 -3.69
CA VAL A 62 2.24 -8.36 -2.92
C VAL A 62 2.62 -9.53 -3.83
N THR A 63 2.02 -9.64 -5.01
CA THR A 63 2.33 -10.72 -5.97
C THR A 63 3.74 -10.59 -6.52
N ASP A 64 4.17 -9.37 -6.87
CA ASP A 64 5.53 -9.13 -7.35
C ASP A 64 6.58 -9.32 -6.25
N PHE A 65 6.24 -9.08 -4.98
CA PHE A 65 7.12 -9.38 -3.85
C PHE A 65 7.25 -10.87 -3.55
N LEU A 66 6.21 -11.66 -3.84
CA LEU A 66 6.19 -13.11 -3.61
C LEU A 66 6.80 -13.94 -4.76
N LYS A 67 7.11 -13.31 -5.90
CA LYS A 67 7.88 -13.94 -6.99
C LYS A 67 9.33 -14.12 -6.61
#